data_AF-A0ABC8WKZ3-F1
#
_entry.id   AF-A0ABC8WKZ3-F1
#
_cell.length_a   1.000
_cell.length_b   1.000
_cell.length_c   1.000
_cell.angle_alpha   90.00
_cell.angle_beta   90.00
_cell.angle_gamma   90.00
#
_symmetry.space_group_name_H-M   'P 1'
#
loop_
_entity.id
_entity.type
_entity.pdbx_description
1 polymer ?
#
loop_
_entity_poly.entity_id
_entity_poly.type
_entity_poly.pdbx_seq_one_letter_code
_entity_poly.pdbx_strand_id
1 'polypeptide(L)'
;MSSVTTKLSNAASVASSDAQALVAEMRKAIGSMRSLAVDFEKDGKSDKVKKLEEMVLEMVASYEDCMALTQAIKEVPGVYQPSDQPTDFKTLIESEINKINGASSASGQNHPLFRQFRESVWNVHHAGQPMPGEEQEDVIMTSTQMSILNVTCPLTGKPVIELADPVRCVECRHIYEKGPVMHYIKSKKPPQCPIAGCPRVLQVGKVVCDPLLLIEIDELRSSEPAAQNATNIEDVTDLIDEDEE
;
A
#
# COMPACT_ATOMS: atom_id res chain seq x y z
N MET A 1 11.58 -29.71 12.93
CA MET A 1 10.76 -29.65 11.71
C MET A 1 11.18 -30.77 10.78
N SER A 2 10.24 -31.49 10.17
CA SER A 2 10.55 -32.54 9.19
C SER A 2 11.32 -31.96 7.99
N SER A 3 12.23 -32.75 7.39
CA SER A 3 12.94 -32.37 6.16
C SER A 3 11.98 -31.99 5.03
N VAL A 4 10.78 -32.58 5.00
CA VAL A 4 9.73 -32.31 4.01
C VAL A 4 9.11 -30.92 4.22
N THR A 5 8.74 -30.57 5.45
CA THR A 5 8.18 -29.25 5.80
C THR A 5 9.16 -28.12 5.46
N THR A 6 10.46 -28.36 5.65
CA THR A 6 11.50 -27.38 5.31
C THR A 6 11.60 -27.17 3.80
N LYS A 7 11.54 -28.26 3.01
CA LYS A 7 11.52 -28.19 1.54
C LYS A 7 10.27 -27.48 1.03
N LEU A 8 9.10 -27.77 1.62
CA LEU A 8 7.83 -27.13 1.26
C LEU A 8 7.85 -25.63 1.57
N SER A 9 8.35 -25.24 2.75
CA SER A 9 8.50 -23.83 3.12
C SER A 9 9.43 -23.08 2.16
N ASN A 10 10.55 -23.69 1.75
CA ASN A 10 11.45 -23.09 0.76
C ASN A 10 10.77 -22.94 -0.61
N ALA A 11 10.07 -23.97 -1.08
CA ALA A 11 9.35 -23.93 -2.36
C ALA A 11 8.24 -22.86 -2.36
N ALA A 12 7.46 -22.79 -1.28
CA ALA A 12 6.44 -21.76 -1.07
C ALA A 12 7.06 -20.36 -1.03
N SER A 13 8.20 -20.18 -0.36
CA SER A 13 8.91 -18.90 -0.32
C SER A 13 9.39 -18.45 -1.70
N VAL A 14 9.91 -19.37 -2.52
CA VAL A 14 10.34 -19.06 -3.89
C VAL A 14 9.14 -18.70 -4.77
N ALA A 15 8.13 -19.57 -4.83
CA ALA A 15 6.95 -19.35 -5.66
C ALA A 15 6.20 -18.07 -5.27
N SER A 16 6.10 -17.79 -3.96
CA SER A 16 5.47 -16.57 -3.48
C SER A 16 6.31 -15.32 -3.74
N SER A 17 7.64 -15.41 -3.74
CA SER A 17 8.51 -14.29 -4.13
C SER A 17 8.31 -13.93 -5.60
N ASP A 18 8.23 -14.93 -6.49
CA ASP A 18 7.99 -14.70 -7.92
C ASP A 18 6.61 -14.08 -8.18
N ALA A 19 5.57 -14.59 -7.51
CA ALA A 19 4.23 -14.01 -7.59
C ALA A 19 4.18 -12.57 -7.03
N GLN A 20 4.92 -12.30 -5.95
CA GLN A 20 5.03 -10.95 -5.39
C GLN A 20 5.73 -9.97 -6.34
N ALA A 21 6.70 -10.43 -7.14
CA ALA A 21 7.31 -9.62 -8.18
C ALA A 21 6.31 -9.27 -9.29
N LEU A 22 5.49 -10.23 -9.73
CA LEU A 22 4.43 -9.98 -10.72
C LEU A 22 3.41 -8.96 -10.21
N VAL A 23 2.95 -9.10 -8.97
CA VAL A 23 2.04 -8.13 -8.32
C VAL A 23 2.65 -6.71 -8.34
N ALA A 24 3.96 -6.60 -8.08
CA ALA A 24 4.68 -5.33 -8.10
C ALA A 24 4.67 -4.70 -9.51
N GLU A 25 4.95 -5.50 -10.54
CA GLU A 25 4.89 -5.04 -11.93
C GLU A 25 3.47 -4.65 -12.36
N MET A 26 2.45 -5.38 -11.91
CA MET A 26 1.05 -5.04 -12.18
C MET A 26 0.68 -3.68 -11.58
N ARG A 27 1.11 -3.39 -10.34
CA ARG A 27 0.87 -2.09 -9.71
C ARG A 27 1.55 -0.95 -10.47
N LYS A 28 2.79 -1.14 -10.92
CA LYS A 28 3.50 -0.15 -11.76
C LYS A 28 2.77 0.11 -13.08
N ALA A 29 2.26 -0.94 -13.71
CA ALA A 29 1.48 -0.82 -14.94
C ALA A 29 0.17 -0.04 -14.71
N ILE A 30 -0.54 -0.29 -13.60
CA ILE A 30 -1.71 0.52 -13.20
C ILE A 30 -1.33 2.00 -13.02
N GLY A 31 -0.21 2.29 -12.34
CA GLY A 31 0.31 3.65 -12.20
C GLY A 31 0.64 4.32 -13.54
N SER A 32 1.20 3.55 -14.49
CA SER A 32 1.50 4.03 -15.84
C SER A 32 0.21 4.34 -16.63
N MET A 33 -0.80 3.48 -16.55
CA MET A 33 -2.11 3.70 -17.16
C MET A 33 -2.80 4.94 -16.59
N ARG A 34 -2.69 5.17 -15.27
CA ARG A 34 -3.16 6.39 -14.62
C ARG A 34 -2.48 7.64 -15.16
N SER A 35 -1.15 7.65 -15.27
CA SER A 35 -0.42 8.79 -15.85
C SER A 35 -0.85 9.05 -17.29
N LEU A 36 -1.01 8.00 -18.09
CA LEU A 36 -1.47 8.13 -19.47
C LEU A 36 -2.92 8.65 -19.58
N ALA A 37 -3.79 8.23 -18.67
CA ALA A 37 -5.17 8.72 -18.62
C ALA A 37 -5.23 10.21 -18.29
N VAL A 38 -4.38 10.69 -17.38
CA VAL A 38 -4.24 12.13 -17.09
C VAL A 38 -3.83 12.91 -18.34
N ASP A 39 -2.88 12.40 -19.13
CA ASP A 39 -2.46 13.06 -20.36
C ASP A 39 -3.56 13.05 -21.44
N PHE A 40 -4.31 11.96 -21.57
CA PHE A 40 -5.45 11.91 -22.48
C PHE A 40 -6.59 12.83 -22.05
N GLU A 41 -6.83 12.99 -20.75
CA GLU A 41 -7.84 13.91 -20.23
C GLU A 41 -7.47 15.37 -20.55
N LYS A 42 -6.20 15.76 -20.32
CA LYS A 42 -5.68 17.08 -20.72
C LYS A 42 -5.85 17.38 -22.22
N ASP A 43 -5.71 16.35 -23.04
CA ASP A 43 -5.89 16.42 -24.50
C ASP A 43 -7.37 16.36 -24.94
N GLY A 44 -8.32 16.23 -24.02
CA GLY A 44 -9.75 16.09 -24.33
C GLY A 44 -10.13 14.77 -25.02
N LYS A 45 -9.33 13.72 -24.85
CA LYS A 45 -9.52 12.39 -25.48
C LYS A 45 -10.31 11.45 -24.57
N SER A 46 -11.52 11.84 -24.19
CA SER A 46 -12.35 11.11 -23.21
C SER A 46 -12.66 9.66 -23.63
N ASP A 47 -12.70 9.36 -24.93
CA ASP A 47 -12.89 7.97 -25.42
C ASP A 47 -11.73 7.04 -25.03
N LYS A 48 -10.50 7.57 -24.99
CA LYS A 48 -9.31 6.83 -24.58
C LYS A 48 -9.20 6.71 -23.08
N VAL A 49 -9.60 7.76 -22.34
CA VAL A 49 -9.68 7.72 -20.87
C VAL A 49 -10.63 6.62 -20.43
N LYS A 50 -11.82 6.52 -21.04
CA LYS A 50 -12.78 5.45 -20.73
C LYS A 50 -12.23 4.04 -21.03
N LYS A 51 -11.52 3.86 -22.14
CA LYS A 51 -10.86 2.59 -22.45
C LYS A 51 -9.79 2.23 -21.41
N LEU A 52 -9.00 3.20 -20.95
CA LEU A 52 -8.04 2.98 -19.88
C LEU A 52 -8.72 2.63 -18.56
N GLU A 53 -9.84 3.28 -18.24
CA GLU A 53 -10.63 2.97 -17.04
C GLU A 53 -11.11 1.51 -17.02
N GLU A 54 -11.66 1.02 -18.14
CA GLU A 54 -12.08 -0.38 -18.29
C GLU A 54 -10.90 -1.35 -18.12
N MET A 55 -9.75 -1.05 -18.74
CA MET A 55 -8.53 -1.88 -18.61
C MET A 55 -7.96 -1.87 -17.19
N VAL A 56 -7.97 -0.72 -16.51
CA VAL A 56 -7.50 -0.62 -15.11
C VAL A 56 -8.40 -1.43 -14.20
N LEU A 57 -9.71 -1.41 -14.40
CA LEU A 57 -10.65 -2.20 -13.59
C LEU A 57 -10.38 -3.71 -13.72
N GLU A 58 -10.18 -4.21 -14.94
CA GLU A 58 -9.83 -5.62 -15.18
C GLU A 58 -8.46 -5.97 -14.59
N MET A 59 -7.49 -5.07 -14.72
CA MET A 59 -6.14 -5.27 -14.18
C MET A 59 -6.13 -5.26 -12.65
N VAL A 60 -6.98 -4.46 -12.00
CA VAL A 60 -7.16 -4.44 -10.55
C VAL A 60 -7.75 -5.76 -10.05
N ALA A 61 -8.77 -6.30 -10.72
CA ALA A 61 -9.30 -7.62 -10.37
C ALA A 61 -8.22 -8.72 -10.47
N SER A 62 -7.46 -8.72 -11.57
CA SER A 62 -6.33 -9.67 -11.75
C SER A 62 -5.24 -9.47 -10.69
N TYR A 63 -5.00 -8.23 -10.26
CA TYR A 63 -4.04 -7.90 -9.21
C TYR A 63 -4.47 -8.47 -7.85
N GLU A 64 -5.75 -8.35 -7.50
CA GLU A 64 -6.31 -8.93 -6.28
C GLU A 64 -6.21 -10.46 -6.29
N ASP A 65 -6.51 -11.10 -7.42
CA ASP A 65 -6.38 -12.55 -7.58
C ASP A 65 -4.92 -13.01 -7.38
N CYS A 66 -3.96 -12.30 -7.98
CA CYS A 66 -2.53 -12.61 -7.81
C CYS A 66 -2.05 -12.38 -6.37
N MET A 67 -2.57 -11.35 -5.69
CA MET A 67 -2.31 -11.09 -4.27
C MET A 67 -2.84 -12.22 -3.38
N ALA A 68 -4.08 -12.64 -3.61
CA ALA A 68 -4.71 -13.74 -2.88
C ALA A 68 -3.93 -15.06 -3.08
N LEU A 69 -3.55 -15.37 -4.32
CA LEU A 69 -2.71 -16.53 -4.64
C LEU A 69 -1.36 -16.46 -3.93
N THR A 70 -0.70 -15.30 -3.97
CA THR A 70 0.60 -15.09 -3.32
C THR A 70 0.52 -15.38 -1.82
N GLN A 71 -0.53 -14.90 -1.16
CA GLN A 71 -0.76 -15.12 0.26
C GLN A 71 -1.11 -16.58 0.55
N ALA A 72 -2.00 -17.19 -0.22
CA ALA A 72 -2.38 -18.59 -0.08
C ALA A 72 -1.14 -19.52 -0.13
N ILE A 73 -0.24 -19.30 -1.09
CA ILE A 73 1.00 -20.08 -1.22
C ILE A 73 1.89 -19.94 0.03
N LYS A 74 1.96 -18.75 0.67
CA LYS A 74 2.73 -18.56 1.91
C LYS A 74 2.16 -19.33 3.10
N GLU A 75 0.84 -19.51 3.15
CA GLU A 75 0.15 -20.19 4.25
C GLU A 75 0.20 -21.73 4.14
N VAL A 76 0.32 -22.27 2.93
CA VAL A 76 0.36 -23.72 2.65
C VAL A 76 1.30 -24.51 3.58
N PRO A 77 2.57 -24.10 3.81
CA PRO A 77 3.47 -24.84 4.70
C PRO A 77 3.00 -24.91 6.16
N GLY A 78 2.21 -23.94 6.62
CA GLY A 78 1.67 -23.88 7.99
C GLY A 78 0.46 -24.78 8.20
N VAL A 79 -0.35 -24.99 7.15
CA VAL A 79 -1.54 -25.85 7.19
C VAL A 79 -1.26 -27.29 6.74
N TYR A 80 -0.12 -27.53 6.09
CA TYR A 80 0.26 -28.85 5.59
C TYR A 80 0.44 -29.89 6.71
N GLN A 81 -0.31 -30.98 6.62
CA GLN A 81 -0.19 -32.16 7.48
C GLN A 81 0.41 -33.33 6.69
N PRO A 82 1.59 -33.84 7.07
CA PRO A 82 2.18 -35.01 6.42
C PRO A 82 1.28 -36.24 6.54
N SER A 83 1.12 -36.99 5.45
CA SER A 83 0.41 -38.28 5.44
C SER A 83 1.07 -39.25 4.46
N ASP A 84 0.69 -40.54 4.54
CA ASP A 84 1.17 -41.57 3.62
C ASP A 84 0.52 -41.49 2.22
N GLN A 85 -0.47 -40.62 2.03
CA GLN A 85 -1.14 -40.41 0.75
C GLN A 85 -0.57 -39.19 0.01
N PRO A 86 -0.52 -39.22 -1.33
CA PRO A 86 -0.18 -38.05 -2.13
C PRO A 86 -1.07 -36.86 -1.78
N THR A 87 -0.47 -35.72 -1.49
CA THR A 87 -1.20 -34.49 -1.19
C THR A 87 -1.58 -33.76 -2.47
N ASP A 88 -2.85 -33.38 -2.61
CA ASP A 88 -3.31 -32.49 -3.66
C ASP A 88 -3.08 -31.03 -3.24
N PHE A 89 -1.92 -30.48 -3.64
CA PHE A 89 -1.58 -29.09 -3.32
C PHE A 89 -2.48 -28.07 -4.02
N LYS A 90 -3.13 -28.43 -5.14
CA LYS A 90 -4.02 -27.51 -5.85
C LYS A 90 -5.25 -27.22 -4.99
N THR A 91 -5.91 -28.27 -4.47
CA THR A 91 -7.08 -28.11 -3.60
C THR A 91 -6.75 -27.41 -2.29
N LEU A 92 -5.54 -27.64 -1.75
CA LEU A 92 -5.06 -26.93 -0.55
C LEU A 92 -4.89 -25.43 -0.80
N ILE A 93 -4.27 -25.04 -1.91
CA ILE A 93 -4.12 -23.63 -2.30
C ILE A 93 -5.49 -23.00 -2.56
N GLU A 94 -6.38 -23.67 -3.30
CA GLU A 94 -7.74 -23.19 -3.57
C GLU A 94 -8.54 -22.99 -2.27
N SER A 95 -8.37 -23.87 -1.28
CA SER A 95 -8.98 -23.71 0.04
C SER A 95 -8.49 -22.44 0.75
N GLU A 96 -7.19 -22.17 0.72
CA GLU A 96 -6.63 -20.95 1.31
C GLU A 96 -7.08 -19.68 0.56
N ILE A 97 -7.14 -19.71 -0.77
CA ILE A 97 -7.68 -18.59 -1.58
C ILE A 97 -9.13 -18.30 -1.19
N ASN A 98 -9.97 -19.33 -1.05
CA ASN A 98 -11.37 -19.14 -0.66
C ASN A 98 -11.52 -18.53 0.74
N LYS A 99 -10.61 -18.85 1.68
CA LYS A 99 -10.59 -18.20 3.01
C LYS A 99 -10.22 -16.72 2.91
N ILE A 100 -9.25 -16.39 2.05
CA ILE A 100 -8.80 -15.01 1.82
C ILE A 100 -9.92 -14.20 1.15
N ASN A 101 -10.53 -14.73 0.10
CA ASN A 101 -11.58 -14.05 -0.67
C ASN A 101 -12.89 -13.95 0.13
N GLY A 102 -13.23 -14.95 0.95
CA GLY A 102 -14.38 -14.88 1.85
C GLY A 102 -14.28 -13.77 2.89
N ALA A 103 -13.08 -13.25 3.17
CA ALA A 103 -12.84 -12.11 4.05
C ALA A 103 -12.82 -10.76 3.30
N SER A 104 -12.81 -10.76 1.96
CA SER A 104 -12.70 -9.55 1.14
C SER A 104 -14.03 -9.30 0.41
N SER A 105 -14.74 -8.22 0.79
CA SER A 105 -16.05 -7.86 0.20
C SER A 105 -16.01 -6.57 -0.64
N ALA A 106 -14.82 -6.09 -1.00
CA ALA A 106 -14.71 -4.88 -1.81
C ALA A 106 -15.04 -5.20 -3.27
N SER A 107 -15.97 -4.46 -3.87
CA SER A 107 -16.12 -4.45 -5.33
C SER A 107 -14.88 -3.80 -5.95
N GLY A 108 -14.46 -4.24 -7.15
CA GLY A 108 -13.30 -3.65 -7.84
C GLY A 108 -13.41 -2.14 -8.07
N GLN A 109 -14.63 -1.60 -8.06
CA GLN A 109 -14.93 -0.15 -8.13
C GLN A 109 -14.51 0.62 -6.87
N ASN A 110 -14.49 -0.05 -5.72
CA ASN A 110 -14.10 0.53 -4.44
C ASN A 110 -12.62 0.24 -4.10
N HIS A 111 -11.89 -0.41 -5.01
CA HIS A 111 -10.49 -0.73 -4.78
C HIS A 111 -9.64 0.57 -4.78
N PRO A 112 -8.73 0.76 -3.80
CA PRO A 112 -7.96 1.99 -3.67
C PRO A 112 -7.18 2.39 -4.94
N LEU A 113 -6.61 1.44 -5.67
CA LEU A 113 -5.88 1.74 -6.93
C LEU A 113 -6.82 2.27 -8.02
N PHE A 114 -8.05 1.76 -8.10
CA PHE A 114 -9.03 2.22 -9.08
C PHE A 114 -9.60 3.59 -8.71
N ARG A 115 -9.86 3.82 -7.41
CA ARG A 115 -10.23 5.14 -6.89
C ARG A 115 -9.17 6.19 -7.19
N GLN A 116 -7.90 5.89 -6.88
CA GLN A 116 -6.77 6.78 -7.16
C GLN A 116 -6.64 7.11 -8.66
N PHE A 117 -6.93 6.14 -9.54
CA PHE A 117 -7.01 6.38 -10.98
C PHE A 117 -8.08 7.43 -11.31
N ARG A 118 -9.33 7.22 -10.87
CA ARG A 118 -10.45 8.14 -11.15
C ARG A 118 -10.22 9.54 -10.57
N GLU A 119 -9.76 9.63 -9.32
CA GLU A 119 -9.43 10.90 -8.67
C GLU A 119 -8.40 11.70 -9.46
N SER A 120 -7.42 11.02 -10.07
CA SER A 120 -6.35 11.71 -10.81
C SER A 120 -6.79 12.25 -12.15
N VAL A 121 -7.68 11.52 -12.83
CA VAL A 121 -8.35 12.00 -14.03
C VAL A 121 -9.26 13.19 -13.67
N TRP A 122 -10.05 13.07 -12.61
CA TRP A 122 -10.93 14.14 -12.12
C TRP A 122 -10.18 15.44 -11.82
N ASN A 123 -9.04 15.33 -11.11
CA ASN A 123 -8.20 16.45 -10.70
C ASN A 123 -7.62 17.26 -11.87
N VAL A 124 -7.63 16.76 -13.11
CA VAL A 124 -7.16 17.50 -14.29
C VAL A 124 -7.97 18.78 -14.51
N HIS A 125 -9.28 18.73 -14.25
CA HIS A 125 -10.19 19.86 -14.45
C HIS A 125 -10.84 20.38 -13.16
N HIS A 126 -10.67 19.66 -12.05
CA HIS A 126 -11.37 19.92 -10.80
C HIS A 126 -10.41 19.91 -9.59
N ALA A 127 -9.16 20.34 -9.79
CA ALA A 127 -8.17 20.39 -8.73
C ALA A 127 -8.71 21.10 -7.47
N GLY A 128 -8.58 20.44 -6.32
CA GLY A 128 -9.08 20.93 -5.04
C GLY A 128 -10.57 20.70 -4.78
N GLN A 129 -11.31 20.13 -5.74
CA GLN A 129 -12.70 19.72 -5.55
C GLN A 129 -12.79 18.21 -5.35
N PRO A 130 -13.61 17.73 -4.38
CA PRO A 130 -13.83 16.30 -4.20
C PRO A 130 -14.54 15.71 -5.43
N MET A 131 -14.24 14.45 -5.75
CA MET A 131 -14.87 13.75 -6.87
C MET A 131 -16.34 13.42 -6.53
N PRO A 132 -17.32 13.76 -7.38
CA PRO A 132 -18.74 13.52 -7.12
C PRO A 132 -19.06 12.03 -6.98
N GLY A 133 -19.96 11.68 -6.06
CA GLY A 133 -20.44 10.31 -5.85
C GLY A 133 -19.70 9.52 -4.75
N GLU A 134 -18.74 10.14 -4.06
CA GLU A 134 -18.08 9.56 -2.87
C GLU A 134 -18.74 9.99 -1.54
N GLU A 135 -19.79 10.83 -1.59
CA GLU A 135 -20.43 11.48 -0.43
C GLU A 135 -21.32 10.56 0.44
N GLN A 136 -21.44 9.27 0.13
CA GLN A 136 -22.11 8.28 0.99
C GLN A 136 -21.17 7.49 1.89
N GLU A 137 -19.87 7.77 1.85
CA GLU A 137 -18.91 7.23 2.80
C GLU A 137 -18.72 8.27 3.92
N ASP A 138 -19.34 7.99 5.08
CA ASP A 138 -19.21 8.78 6.30
C ASP A 138 -17.82 9.38 6.47
N VAL A 139 -17.79 10.69 6.73
CA VAL A 139 -16.65 11.54 7.08
C VAL A 139 -15.50 10.76 7.75
N ILE A 140 -14.63 10.19 6.93
CA ILE A 140 -13.23 9.95 7.28
C ILE A 140 -12.46 10.87 6.35
N MET A 141 -12.19 12.08 6.83
CA MET A 141 -11.12 12.90 6.29
C MET A 141 -9.80 12.13 6.44
N THR A 142 -9.45 11.34 5.43
CA THR A 142 -8.07 10.94 5.17
C THR A 142 -7.80 11.33 3.73
N SER A 143 -7.48 12.62 3.52
CA SER A 143 -7.09 13.22 2.24
C SER A 143 -5.79 12.65 1.65
N THR A 144 -5.49 11.39 1.91
CA THR A 144 -4.43 10.60 1.28
C THR A 144 -4.72 9.15 1.65
N GLN A 145 -5.46 8.43 0.79
CA GLN A 145 -5.58 6.98 0.86
C GLN A 145 -4.24 6.33 0.47
N MET A 146 -3.22 6.61 1.26
CA MET A 146 -1.89 6.10 1.07
C MET A 146 -1.71 4.88 1.95
N SER A 147 -1.25 3.81 1.33
CA SER A 147 -0.77 2.59 1.99
C SER A 147 0.35 2.83 3.01
N ILE A 148 0.95 4.02 3.00
CA ILE A 148 2.02 4.48 3.88
C ILE A 148 1.43 5.09 5.16
N LEU A 149 1.76 4.51 6.32
CA LEU A 149 1.22 4.95 7.62
C LEU A 149 2.00 6.09 8.29
N ASN A 150 3.18 6.43 7.78
CA ASN A 150 4.01 7.50 8.32
C ASN A 150 4.74 8.24 7.21
N VAL A 151 4.74 9.57 7.26
CA VAL A 151 5.37 10.43 6.25
C VAL A 151 6.86 10.68 6.52
N THR A 152 7.32 10.47 7.75
CA THR A 152 8.72 10.61 8.16
C THR A 152 9.21 9.36 8.88
N CYS A 153 10.50 9.07 8.78
CA CYS A 153 11.14 8.01 9.56
C CYS A 153 11.18 8.41 11.05
N PRO A 154 10.58 7.61 11.95
CA PRO A 154 10.47 7.96 13.38
C PRO A 154 11.80 8.06 14.12
N LEU A 155 12.89 7.54 13.53
CA LEU A 155 14.22 7.50 14.16
C LEU A 155 15.15 8.60 13.64
N THR A 156 14.98 9.04 12.39
CA THR A 156 15.85 10.03 11.75
C THR A 156 15.17 11.36 11.48
N GLY A 157 13.84 11.40 11.51
CA GLY A 157 13.03 12.55 11.11
C GLY A 157 12.99 12.78 9.59
N LYS A 158 13.75 12.02 8.79
CA LYS A 158 13.77 12.19 7.33
C LYS A 158 12.42 11.84 6.71
N PRO A 159 11.95 12.60 5.70
CA PRO A 159 10.79 12.21 4.89
C PRO A 159 10.96 10.80 4.32
N VAL A 160 9.89 10.00 4.28
CA VAL A 160 9.91 8.63 3.74
C VAL A 160 10.35 8.61 2.28
N ILE A 161 9.97 9.64 1.53
CA ILE A 161 10.37 9.87 0.14
C ILE A 161 11.87 10.13 -0.04
N GLU A 162 12.60 10.49 1.01
CA GLU A 162 14.05 10.81 0.97
C GLU A 162 14.92 9.69 1.56
N LEU A 163 14.32 8.58 1.98
CA LEU A 163 15.06 7.45 2.56
C LEU A 163 15.90 6.74 1.50
N ALA A 164 17.14 6.40 1.87
CA ALA A 164 18.07 5.72 0.97
C ALA A 164 17.82 4.21 0.93
N ASP A 165 17.63 3.58 2.08
CA ASP A 165 17.30 2.16 2.21
C ASP A 165 16.03 2.02 3.10
N PRO A 166 14.83 2.29 2.54
CA PRO A 166 13.58 2.23 3.29
C PRO A 166 13.22 0.78 3.62
N VAL A 167 12.81 0.55 4.87
CA VAL A 167 12.34 -0.75 5.35
C VAL A 167 11.05 -0.58 6.14
N ARG A 168 10.16 -1.57 6.06
CA ARG A 168 8.86 -1.58 6.73
C ARG A 168 8.77 -2.75 7.71
N CYS A 169 8.18 -2.49 8.88
CA CYS A 169 7.85 -3.57 9.80
C CYS A 169 6.60 -4.31 9.33
N VAL A 170 6.66 -5.63 9.19
CA VAL A 170 5.51 -6.43 8.72
C VAL A 170 4.33 -6.45 9.70
N GLU A 171 4.56 -6.14 10.99
CA GLU A 171 3.52 -6.20 12.03
C GLU A 171 2.80 -4.87 12.28
N CYS A 172 3.50 -3.74 12.15
CA CYS A 172 2.92 -2.39 12.34
C CYS A 172 2.88 -1.54 11.07
N ARG A 173 3.47 -2.01 9.97
CA ARG A 173 3.56 -1.31 8.68
C ARG A 173 4.24 0.06 8.68
N HIS A 174 4.85 0.49 9.80
CA HIS A 174 5.67 1.71 9.83
C HIS A 174 7.00 1.54 9.09
N ILE A 175 7.43 2.62 8.45
CA ILE A 175 8.60 2.72 7.57
C ILE A 175 9.77 3.40 8.29
N TYR A 176 10.97 2.90 8.08
CA TYR A 176 12.21 3.37 8.69
C TYR A 176 13.36 3.39 7.69
N GLU A 177 14.40 4.17 8.00
CA GLU A 177 15.73 4.00 7.41
C GLU A 177 16.40 2.76 8.01
N LYS A 178 16.93 1.86 7.18
CA LYS A 178 17.45 0.56 7.61
C LYS A 178 18.60 0.63 8.59
N GLY A 179 19.62 1.45 8.34
CA GLY A 179 20.78 1.55 9.23
C GLY A 179 20.38 1.94 10.67
N PRO A 180 19.67 3.06 10.85
CA PRO A 180 19.16 3.52 12.13
C PRO A 180 18.24 2.53 12.84
N VAL A 181 17.27 1.91 12.15
CA VAL A 181 16.36 0.95 12.80
C VAL A 181 17.08 -0.32 13.23
N MET A 182 18.05 -0.80 12.46
CA MET A 182 18.86 -1.96 12.84
C MET A 182 19.74 -1.66 14.06
N HIS A 183 20.26 -0.44 14.17
CA HIS A 183 20.97 0.00 15.38
C HIS A 183 20.03 0.11 16.58
N TYR A 184 18.84 0.70 16.41
CA TYR A 184 17.82 0.84 17.45
C TYR A 184 17.35 -0.49 18.02
N ILE A 185 17.10 -1.48 17.15
CA ILE A 185 16.71 -2.85 17.57
C ILE A 185 17.81 -3.51 18.42
N LYS A 186 19.08 -3.23 18.13
CA LYS A 186 20.22 -3.79 18.88
C LYS A 186 20.45 -3.09 20.22
N SER A 187 20.21 -1.78 20.28
CA SER A 187 20.55 -0.96 21.46
C SER A 187 19.43 -0.92 22.51
N LYS A 188 18.16 -1.00 22.12
CA LYS A 188 17.01 -0.88 23.04
C LYS A 188 16.43 -2.25 23.42
N LYS A 189 16.05 -2.42 24.69
CA LYS A 189 15.41 -3.66 25.21
C LYS A 189 14.20 -3.32 26.12
N PRO A 190 12.96 -3.63 25.74
CA PRO A 190 12.53 -4.14 24.42
C PRO A 190 12.53 -3.02 23.36
N PRO A 191 12.89 -3.33 22.10
CA PRO A 191 12.90 -2.35 21.01
C PRO A 191 11.47 -2.09 20.49
N GLN A 192 10.68 -1.32 21.25
CA GLN A 192 9.33 -0.94 20.84
C GLN A 192 9.32 -0.02 19.62
N CYS A 193 8.28 -0.09 18.80
CA CYS A 193 8.01 0.86 17.73
C CYS A 193 8.07 2.31 18.26
N PRO A 194 8.87 3.23 17.65
CA PRO A 194 8.96 4.61 18.11
C PRO A 194 7.73 5.48 17.80
N ILE A 195 6.79 5.01 16.98
CA ILE A 195 5.53 5.73 16.74
C ILE A 195 4.68 5.69 18.00
N ALA A 196 4.22 6.87 18.43
CA ALA A 196 3.35 7.02 19.59
C ALA A 196 2.10 6.14 19.46
N GLY A 197 1.77 5.40 20.52
CA GLY A 197 0.61 4.52 20.56
C GLY A 197 0.77 3.17 19.85
N CYS A 198 1.90 2.89 19.18
CA CYS A 198 2.14 1.58 18.58
C CYS A 198 2.71 0.58 19.60
N PRO A 199 2.01 -0.52 19.94
CA PRO A 199 2.45 -1.46 20.97
C PRO A 199 3.49 -2.48 20.47
N ARG A 200 3.82 -2.48 19.17
CA ARG A 200 4.63 -3.53 18.55
C ARG A 200 6.10 -3.46 18.97
N VAL A 201 6.71 -4.62 19.16
CA VAL A 201 8.14 -4.76 19.42
C VAL A 201 8.84 -5.16 18.14
N LEU A 202 9.83 -4.36 17.72
CA LEU A 202 10.54 -4.55 16.47
C LEU A 202 11.52 -5.73 16.56
N GLN A 203 11.60 -6.50 15.48
CA GLN A 203 12.53 -7.62 15.34
C GLN A 203 13.26 -7.53 14.00
N VAL A 204 14.54 -7.88 13.98
CA VAL A 204 15.39 -7.81 12.77
C VAL A 204 14.75 -8.57 11.60
N GLY A 205 14.25 -9.78 11.84
CA GLY A 205 13.62 -10.60 10.80
C GLY A 205 12.21 -10.15 10.37
N LYS A 206 11.66 -9.10 10.99
CA LYS A 206 10.31 -8.56 10.73
C LYS A 206 10.35 -7.15 10.14
N VAL A 207 11.54 -6.59 9.93
CA VAL A 207 11.75 -5.28 9.30
C VAL A 207 12.43 -5.52 7.96
N VAL A 208 11.67 -5.37 6.87
CA VAL A 208 12.08 -5.79 5.53
C VAL A 208 11.74 -4.70 4.50
N CYS A 209 12.50 -4.62 3.41
CA CYS A 209 12.12 -3.86 2.23
C CYS A 209 11.40 -4.82 1.29
N ASP A 210 10.07 -4.83 1.30
CA ASP A 210 9.29 -5.60 0.32
C ASP A 210 9.15 -4.84 -1.01
N PRO A 211 8.95 -5.53 -2.15
CA PRO A 211 8.86 -4.88 -3.47
C PRO A 211 7.77 -3.81 -3.60
N LEU A 212 6.67 -3.91 -2.83
CA LEU A 212 5.59 -2.93 -2.90
C LEU A 212 5.95 -1.63 -2.21
N LEU A 213 6.74 -1.68 -1.14
CA LEU A 213 7.17 -0.49 -0.39
C LEU A 213 7.83 0.55 -1.31
N LEU A 214 8.71 0.12 -2.21
CA LEU A 214 9.41 1.05 -3.11
C LEU A 214 8.44 1.69 -4.12
N ILE A 215 7.45 0.94 -4.59
CA ILE A 215 6.41 1.45 -5.50
C ILE A 215 5.54 2.46 -4.76
N GLU A 216 5.14 2.15 -3.54
CA GLU A 216 4.33 3.05 -2.68
C GLU A 216 5.04 4.38 -2.41
N ILE A 217 6.35 4.34 -2.17
CA ILE A 217 7.18 5.54 -1.96
C ILE A 217 7.30 6.35 -3.27
N ASP A 218 7.44 5.69 -4.41
CA ASP A 218 7.53 6.35 -5.71
C ASP A 218 6.20 7.00 -6.14
N GLU A 219 5.08 6.34 -5.86
CA GLU A 219 3.73 6.90 -6.00
C GLU A 219 3.55 8.16 -5.14
N LEU A 220 4.08 8.15 -3.90
CA LEU A 220 4.06 9.31 -3.01
C LEU A 220 4.85 10.49 -3.59
N ARG A 221 6.07 10.25 -4.05
CA ARG A 221 6.90 11.27 -4.71
C ARG A 221 6.20 11.91 -5.90
N SER A 222 5.53 11.10 -6.71
CA SER A 222 4.84 11.56 -7.92
C SER A 222 3.58 12.39 -7.61
N SER A 223 3.03 12.26 -6.40
CA SER A 223 1.80 12.95 -5.98
C SER A 223 2.06 14.28 -5.27
N GLU A 224 3.31 14.60 -4.94
CA GLU A 224 3.70 15.79 -4.16
C GLU A 224 3.69 17.18 -4.82
N PRO A 225 3.43 17.41 -6.13
CA PRO A 225 3.39 18.79 -6.65
C PRO A 225 2.24 19.67 -6.10
N ALA A 226 1.36 19.17 -5.23
CA ALA A 226 0.17 19.92 -4.76
C ALA A 226 0.13 20.20 -3.23
N ALA A 227 1.01 19.60 -2.41
CA ALA A 227 0.91 19.73 -0.95
C ALA A 227 1.60 20.99 -0.37
N GLN A 228 2.47 21.66 -1.13
CA GLN A 228 3.18 22.86 -0.66
C GLN A 228 2.28 24.10 -0.52
N ASN A 229 1.02 24.05 -0.97
CA ASN A 229 0.08 25.18 -0.86
C ASN A 229 -0.83 25.13 0.38
N ALA A 230 -0.76 24.07 1.20
CA ALA A 230 -1.61 23.95 2.39
C ALA A 230 -1.04 24.59 3.67
N THR A 231 0.19 25.14 3.62
CA THR A 231 0.84 25.78 4.79
C THR A 231 0.63 27.29 4.90
N ASN A 232 -0.12 27.93 3.99
CA ASN A 232 -0.50 29.35 4.11
C ASN A 232 -1.93 29.50 4.65
N ILE A 233 -2.20 28.94 5.83
CA ILE A 233 -3.33 29.41 6.63
C ILE A 233 -2.79 30.62 7.40
N GLU A 234 -2.98 31.82 6.83
CA GLU A 234 -2.80 33.06 7.58
C GLU A 234 -3.81 33.04 8.75
N ASP A 235 -3.27 32.94 9.95
CA ASP A 235 -3.99 33.12 11.20
C ASP A 235 -4.45 34.59 11.28
N VAL A 236 -5.66 34.86 10.81
CA VAL A 236 -6.34 36.16 10.98
C VAL A 236 -7.20 36.08 12.24
N THR A 237 -6.57 35.83 13.38
CA THR A 237 -7.15 36.18 14.68
C THR A 237 -6.23 37.13 15.41
N ASP A 238 -6.31 38.41 15.06
CA ASP A 238 -6.04 39.53 15.97
C ASP A 238 -6.68 40.81 15.40
N LEU A 239 -7.19 41.65 16.31
CA LEU A 239 -7.98 42.89 16.12
C LEU A 239 -9.51 42.72 16.21
N ILE A 240 -9.97 42.13 17.31
CA ILE A 240 -11.13 42.67 18.02
C ILE A 240 -10.66 42.94 19.45
N ASP A 241 -11.08 44.08 20.02
CA ASP A 241 -10.81 44.64 21.36
C ASP A 241 -9.85 45.87 21.25
N GLU A 242 -10.19 47.12 21.58
CA GLU A 242 -11.12 47.68 22.58
C GLU A 242 -11.52 49.13 22.22
N ASP A 243 -12.82 49.42 22.40
CA ASP A 243 -13.44 50.54 23.15
C ASP A 243 -13.27 52.06 22.84
N GLU A 244 -14.43 52.73 22.99
CA GLU A 244 -14.71 54.11 23.42
C GLU A 244 -14.64 55.30 22.43
N GLU A 245 -15.81 55.71 21.90
CA GLU A 245 -16.47 57.00 22.22
C GLU A 245 -17.98 56.99 21.92
#